data_AF-A0A914T6Y4-F1
#
_entry.id   AF-A0A914T6Y4-F1
#
_cell.length_a   1.000
_cell.length_b   1.000
_cell.length_c   1.000
_cell.angle_alpha   90.00
_cell.angle_beta   90.00
_cell.angle_gamma   90.00
#
_symmetry.space_group_name_H-M   'P 1'
#
loop_
_entity.id
_entity.type
_entity.pdbx_description
1 polymer ?
#
loop_
_entity_poly.entity_id
_entity_poly.type
_entity_poly.pdbx_seq_one_letter_code
_entity_poly.pdbx_strand_id
1 'polypeptide(L)'
;MVYGCGNNVVKFTVVVINFFLFFFGSLIFGFSLWANLDKNFALHLGEFAKQVHVNEEFIDDLAKYQASLWVLVAVGALLLIIGFLGCCGAASEATPLLVVVSLNTLK
;
A
#
# COMPACT_ATOMS: atom_id res chain seq x y z
N MET A 1 -29.37 9.46 -4.87
CA MET A 1 -30.00 9.59 -3.55
C MET A 1 -30.33 8.20 -3.03
N VAL A 2 -29.56 7.69 -2.07
CA VAL A 2 -30.06 6.83 -0.99
C VAL A 2 -29.36 7.32 0.27
N TYR A 3 -29.97 8.29 0.96
CA TYR A 3 -29.53 8.72 2.30
C TYR A 3 -30.02 7.68 3.32
N GLY A 4 -29.49 6.46 3.22
CA GLY A 4 -29.61 5.45 4.27
C GLY A 4 -28.38 5.53 5.17
N CYS A 5 -28.56 5.39 6.49
CA CYS A 5 -27.45 5.30 7.45
C CYS A 5 -26.38 4.28 6.99
N GLY A 6 -26.80 3.19 6.34
CA GLY A 6 -25.90 2.17 5.76
C GLY A 6 -24.97 2.67 4.65
N ASN A 7 -25.37 3.63 3.81
CA ASN A 7 -24.52 4.12 2.72
C ASN A 7 -23.31 4.93 3.26
N ASN A 8 -23.53 5.71 4.32
CA ASN A 8 -22.45 6.45 4.99
C ASN A 8 -21.51 5.50 5.74
N VAL A 9 -22.03 4.43 6.35
CA VAL A 9 -21.21 3.39 6.99
C VAL A 9 -20.32 2.70 5.96
N VAL A 10 -20.86 2.28 4.82
CA VAL A 10 -20.08 1.62 3.76
C VAL A 10 -18.98 2.54 3.23
N LYS A 11 -19.27 3.83 3.00
CA LYS A 11 -18.25 4.82 2.59
C LYS A 11 -17.14 4.96 3.62
N PHE A 12 -17.50 5.10 4.89
CA PHE A 12 -16.53 5.21 5.97
C PHE A 12 -15.67 3.94 6.09
N THR A 13 -16.29 2.75 6.02
CA THR A 13 -15.57 1.47 6.03
C THR A 13 -14.59 1.35 4.87
N VAL A 14 -15.00 1.75 3.66
CA VAL A 14 -14.12 1.73 2.48
C VAL A 14 -12.96 2.71 2.66
N VAL A 15 -13.18 3.93 3.15
CA VAL A 15 -12.09 4.89 3.45
C VAL A 15 -11.13 4.31 4.47
N VAL A 16 -11.63 3.74 5.56
CA VAL A 16 -10.80 3.21 6.65
C VAL A 16 -9.94 2.04 6.17
N ILE A 17 -10.50 1.07 5.44
CA ILE A 17 -9.75 -0.07 4.93
C ILE A 17 -8.68 0.39 3.93
N ASN A 18 -9.01 1.30 3.02
CA ASN A 18 -8.05 1.84 2.05
C ASN A 18 -6.95 2.68 2.71
N PHE A 19 -7.27 3.40 3.79
CA PHE A 19 -6.28 4.13 4.59
C PHE A 19 -5.28 3.18 5.26
N PHE A 20 -5.75 2.06 5.84
CA PHE A 20 -4.86 1.04 6.39
C PHE A 20 -3.99 0.41 5.31
N LEU A 21 -4.56 0.07 4.13
CA LEU A 21 -3.78 -0.45 3.00
C LEU A 21 -2.69 0.53 2.56
N PHE A 22 -3.02 1.83 2.51
CA PHE A 22 -2.05 2.87 2.20
C PHE A 22 -0.94 2.97 3.27
N PHE A 23 -1.31 2.95 4.55
CA PHE A 23 -0.36 3.05 5.66
C PHE A 23 0.60 1.85 5.71
N PHE A 24 0.06 0.63 5.66
CA PHE A 24 0.88 -0.59 5.62
C PHE A 24 1.69 -0.69 4.32
N GLY A 25 1.11 -0.31 3.19
CA GLY A 25 1.81 -0.23 1.89
C GLY A 25 3.00 0.73 1.95
N SER A 26 2.83 1.90 2.57
CA SER A 26 3.89 2.89 2.78
C SER A 26 5.03 2.34 3.65
N LEU A 27 4.69 1.68 4.76
CA LEU A 27 5.69 1.05 5.63
C LEU A 27 6.47 -0.01 4.88
N ILE A 28 5.78 -0.96 4.22
CA ILE A 28 6.44 -2.05 3.48
C ILE A 28 7.29 -1.49 2.34
N PHE A 29 6.77 -0.54 1.56
CA PHE A 29 7.51 0.11 0.49
C PHE A 29 8.75 0.84 1.01
N GLY A 30 8.61 1.62 2.09
CA GLY A 30 9.72 2.34 2.71
C GLY A 30 10.79 1.43 3.28
N PHE A 31 10.40 0.37 4.00
CA PHE A 31 11.35 -0.64 4.51
C PHE A 31 12.04 -1.39 3.39
N SER A 32 11.32 -1.79 2.34
CA SER A 32 11.89 -2.50 1.19
C SER A 32 12.86 -1.62 0.41
N LEU A 33 12.52 -0.34 0.24
CA LEU A 33 13.39 0.62 -0.44
C LEU A 33 14.63 0.95 0.39
N TRP A 34 14.48 1.13 1.71
CA TRP A 34 15.61 1.30 2.62
C TRP A 34 16.56 0.11 2.56
N ALA A 35 16.02 -1.11 2.68
CA ALA A 35 16.82 -2.34 2.64
C ALA A 35 17.55 -2.54 1.30
N ASN A 36 16.96 -2.08 0.19
CA ASN A 36 17.58 -2.15 -1.13
C ASN A 36 18.66 -1.06 -1.33
N LEU A 37 18.52 0.12 -0.70
CA LEU A 37 19.44 1.25 -0.89
C LEU A 37 20.62 1.22 0.09
N ASP A 38 20.44 0.62 1.26
CA ASP A 38 21.48 0.58 2.28
C ASP A 38 22.53 -0.50 1.98
N LYS A 39 23.73 -0.03 1.62
CA LYS A 39 24.87 -0.90 1.28
C LYS A 39 25.39 -1.69 2.49
N ASN A 40 25.15 -1.20 3.71
CA ASN A 40 25.54 -1.91 4.93
C ASN A 40 24.63 -3.11 5.16
N PHE A 41 23.34 -2.99 4.86
CA PHE A 41 22.41 -4.14 4.83
C PHE A 41 22.87 -5.24 3.87
N ALA A 42 23.33 -4.90 2.66
CA ALA A 42 23.86 -5.88 1.71
C ALA A 42 25.11 -6.61 2.25
N LEU A 43 25.99 -5.90 2.97
CA LEU A 43 27.17 -6.49 3.62
C LEU A 43 26.80 -7.39 4.80
N HIS A 44 25.89 -6.94 5.68
CA HIS A 44 25.40 -7.74 6.80
C HIS A 44 24.65 -8.98 6.33
N LEU A 45 23.83 -8.88 5.26
CA LEU A 45 23.22 -10.05 4.63
C LEU A 45 24.28 -11.01 4.09
N GLY A 46 25.33 -10.49 3.44
CA GLY A 46 26.46 -11.29 2.96
C GLY A 46 27.20 -12.02 4.08
N GLU A 47 27.32 -11.41 5.27
CA GLU A 47 27.91 -12.06 6.44
C GLU A 47 26.98 -13.09 7.09
N PHE A 48 25.69 -12.79 7.25
CA PHE A 48 24.69 -13.77 7.76
C PHE A 48 24.62 -15.01 6.86
N ALA A 49 24.64 -14.79 5.55
CA ALA A 49 24.74 -15.84 4.57
C ALA A 49 26.01 -16.69 4.72
N LYS A 50 27.16 -16.05 4.90
CA LYS A 50 28.45 -16.73 5.09
C LYS A 50 28.46 -17.57 6.37
N GLN A 51 27.78 -17.11 7.41
CA GLN A 51 27.64 -17.84 8.69
C GLN A 51 26.78 -19.10 8.56
N VAL A 52 25.92 -19.20 7.54
CA VAL A 52 25.05 -20.36 7.27
C VAL A 52 25.75 -21.46 6.44
N HIS A 53 26.99 -21.25 5.97
CA HIS A 53 27.90 -22.33 5.51
C HIS A 53 27.34 -23.25 4.38
N VAL A 54 26.67 -22.70 3.36
CA VAL A 54 26.15 -23.49 2.21
C VAL A 54 26.93 -23.17 0.93
N ASN A 55 27.66 -24.18 0.41
CA ASN A 55 28.42 -24.16 -0.85
C ASN A 55 27.52 -23.94 -2.08
N GLU A 56 28.04 -23.22 -3.08
CA GLU A 56 27.62 -23.09 -4.51
C GLU A 56 26.16 -22.77 -4.88
N GLU A 57 25.14 -23.17 -4.12
CA GLU A 57 23.72 -22.74 -4.28
C GLU A 57 23.50 -21.27 -3.88
N PHE A 58 24.50 -20.64 -3.27
CA PHE A 58 24.41 -19.31 -2.67
C PHE A 58 24.26 -18.16 -3.69
N ILE A 59 24.79 -18.32 -4.91
CA ILE A 59 24.59 -17.33 -5.98
C ILE A 59 23.10 -17.27 -6.35
N ASP A 60 22.41 -18.41 -6.36
CA ASP A 60 20.99 -18.51 -6.70
C ASP A 60 20.10 -17.94 -5.58
N ASP A 61 20.46 -18.19 -4.32
CA ASP A 61 19.68 -17.71 -3.17
C ASP A 61 19.86 -16.20 -2.94
N LEU A 62 21.07 -15.67 -3.13
CA LEU A 62 21.31 -14.22 -3.08
C LEU A 62 20.55 -13.50 -4.23
N ALA A 63 20.53 -14.11 -5.42
CA ALA A 63 19.73 -13.62 -6.54
C ALA A 63 18.21 -13.67 -6.24
N LYS A 64 17.73 -14.75 -5.61
CA LYS A 64 16.34 -14.87 -5.14
C LYS A 64 15.99 -13.83 -4.07
N TYR A 65 16.90 -13.57 -3.13
CA TYR A 65 16.66 -12.60 -2.06
C TYR A 65 16.62 -11.18 -2.59
N GLN A 66 17.56 -10.84 -3.49
CA GLN A 66 17.54 -9.56 -4.20
C GLN A 66 16.26 -9.44 -5.03
N ALA A 67 15.86 -10.47 -5.77
CA ALA A 67 14.61 -10.49 -6.52
C ALA A 67 13.38 -10.32 -5.61
N SER A 68 13.36 -10.98 -4.44
CA SER A 68 12.29 -10.88 -3.45
C SER A 68 12.11 -9.46 -2.92
N LEU A 69 13.21 -8.75 -2.62
CA LEU A 69 13.16 -7.34 -2.19
C LEU A 69 12.58 -6.44 -3.29
N TRP A 70 12.98 -6.62 -4.55
CA TRP A 70 12.41 -5.87 -5.68
C TRP A 70 10.92 -6.17 -5.89
N VAL A 71 10.49 -7.42 -5.69
CA VAL A 71 9.07 -7.79 -5.70
C VAL A 71 8.33 -7.12 -4.54
N LEU A 72 8.92 -7.05 -3.35
CA LEU A 72 8.32 -6.41 -2.17
C LEU A 72 8.17 -4.89 -2.36
N VAL A 73 9.14 -4.25 -3.01
CA VAL A 73 9.05 -2.85 -3.47
C VAL A 73 7.89 -2.69 -4.45
N ALA A 74 7.78 -3.56 -5.46
CA ALA A 74 6.71 -3.49 -6.46
C ALA A 74 5.31 -3.68 -5.84
N VAL A 75 5.16 -4.67 -4.96
CA VAL A 75 3.90 -4.94 -4.25
C VAL A 75 3.56 -3.79 -3.30
N GLY A 76 4.53 -3.27 -2.54
CA GLY A 76 4.34 -2.12 -1.65
C GLY A 76 3.89 -0.86 -2.41
N ALA A 77 4.49 -0.58 -3.56
CA ALA A 77 4.09 0.53 -4.43
C ALA A 77 2.66 0.34 -4.97
N LEU A 78 2.29 -0.89 -5.37
CA LEU A 78 0.95 -1.19 -5.83
C LEU A 78 -0.10 -0.98 -4.73
N LEU A 79 0.18 -1.42 -3.50
CA LEU A 79 -0.69 -1.22 -2.33
C LEU A 79 -0.85 0.26 -1.99
N LEU A 80 0.22 1.06 -2.10
CA LEU A 80 0.17 2.52 -1.97
C LEU A 80 -0.77 3.16 -3.01
N ILE A 81 -0.65 2.78 -4.28
CA ILE A 81 -1.47 3.34 -5.36
C ILE A 81 -2.94 2.93 -5.17
N ILE A 82 -3.21 1.66 -4.87
CA ILE A 82 -4.57 1.16 -4.64
C ILE A 82 -5.20 1.86 -3.43
N GLY A 83 -4.48 1.97 -2.31
CA GLY A 83 -4.96 2.66 -1.12
C GLY A 83 -5.23 4.16 -1.36
N PHE A 84 -4.36 4.83 -2.11
CA PHE A 84 -4.55 6.24 -2.49
C PHE A 84 -5.78 6.43 -3.38
N LEU A 85 -5.93 5.61 -4.43
CA LEU A 85 -7.10 5.65 -5.31
C LEU A 85 -8.40 5.31 -4.55
N GLY A 86 -8.36 4.40 -3.58
CA GLY A 86 -9.50 4.08 -2.72
C GLY A 86 -9.94 5.25 -1.83
N CYS A 87 -8.99 5.98 -1.24
CA CYS A 87 -9.28 7.19 -0.46
C CYS A 87 -9.79 8.34 -1.36
N CYS A 88 -9.18 8.56 -2.52
CA CYS A 88 -9.62 9.58 -3.48
C CYS A 88 -10.99 9.25 -4.09
N GLY A 89 -11.25 7.99 -4.42
CA GLY A 89 -12.53 7.54 -4.98
C GLY A 89 -13.70 7.74 -4.01
N ALA A 90 -13.47 7.51 -2.72
CA ALA A 90 -14.47 7.78 -1.69
C ALA A 90 -14.65 9.29 -1.41
N ALA A 91 -13.60 10.10 -1.54
CA ALA A 91 -13.66 11.55 -1.40
C ALA A 91 -14.30 12.26 -2.62
N SER A 92 -14.16 11.69 -3.82
CA SER A 92 -14.69 12.26 -5.06
C SER A 92 -16.21 12.10 -5.25
N GLU A 93 -16.89 11.42 -4.33
CA GLU A 93 -18.35 11.52 -4.19
C GLU A 93 -18.77 12.83 -3.50
N ALA A 94 -18.06 13.94 -3.75
CA ALA A 94 -18.48 15.27 -3.35
C ALA A 94 -19.82 15.58 -4.00
N THR A 95 -20.88 15.29 -3.25
CA THR A 95 -22.28 15.51 -3.56
C THR A 95 -22.85 16.71 -2.79
N PRO A 96 -22.26 17.93 -2.79
CA PRO A 96 -23.09 19.09 -2.47
C PRO A 96 -24.14 19.33 -3.56
N LEU A 97 -23.99 18.74 -4.77
CA LEU A 97 -24.96 18.87 -5.87
C LEU A 97 -26.32 18.20 -5.58
N LEU A 98 -26.41 17.27 -4.62
CA LEU A 98 -27.66 16.61 -4.29
C LEU A 98 -28.51 17.31 -3.21
N VAL A 99 -27.91 18.21 -2.42
CA VAL A 99 -28.64 19.02 -1.42
C VAL A 99 -29.28 20.25 -2.07
N VAL A 100 -28.62 20.87 -3.06
CA VAL A 100 -29.16 22.02 -3.79
C VAL A 100 -30.37 21.64 -4.65
N VAL A 101 -30.36 20.47 -5.30
CA VAL A 101 -31.50 20.04 -6.14
C VAL A 101 -32.74 19.74 -5.31
N SER A 102 -32.59 19.16 -4.11
CA SER A 102 -33.73 18.88 -3.20
C SER A 102 -34.28 20.13 -2.49
N LEU A 103 -33.48 21.19 -2.31
CA LEU A 103 -33.98 22.47 -1.78
C LEU A 103 -34.67 23.33 -2.85
N ASN A 104 -34.29 23.20 -4.14
CA ASN A 104 -34.89 23.97 -5.23
C ASN A 104 -36.19 23.37 -5.81
N THR A 105 -36.60 22.18 -5.39
CA THR A 105 -37.89 21.56 -5.77
C THR A 105 -38.99 21.76 -4.72
N LEU A 106 -38.69 22.48 -3.63
CA LEU A 106 -39.61 22.79 -2.51
C LEU A 106 -40.05 24.27 -2.48
N LYS A 107 -39.87 25.00 -3.59
CA LYS A 107 -40.36 26.37 -3.78
C LYS A 107 -41.22 26.49 -5.03
#